data_AF-J4H322-F1
#
_entry.id   AF-J4H322-F1
#
_cell.length_a   1.000
_cell.length_b   1.000
_cell.length_c   1.000
_cell.angle_alpha   90.00
_cell.angle_beta   90.00
_cell.angle_gamma   90.00
#
_symmetry.space_group_name_H-M   'P 1'
#
loop_
_entity.id
_entity.type
_entity.pdbx_description
1 polymer ?
#
loop_
_entity_poly.entity_id
_entity_poly.type
_entity_poly.pdbx_seq_one_letter_code
_entity_poly.pdbx_strand_id
1 'polypeptide(L)'
;MGAEPPRQPSSYPFTKSTADVIMRTSDGVDFKVHRLILSEASPFFEGMFALPQPPPTPNNDVDTHTSLASPTTTTSSNDGNNAPTSRQDDLPVILVTEPSEIIDALLRLCYPFSPPVFATVDAIAAVLEAARKYALDGVVARVAFAAAWHLRLHTEAAAAARGTLRHRAPISSWDKEISLDAVFLLMEYRARCVAAAIEFVRCTDQWGLFRGLGSGDGESCADHDSKGRFMTLSCERCQHIQPPQISHLTCCSKWQRIQIDVHEFQDVLAKSVVHLPCGATVVENRILHVQLMEEGSYIACTQCKVDAIDMLNYALKQMCKSLDAVLAKLPLKLPW
;
A
#
# COMPACT_ATOMS: atom_id res chain seq x y z
N MET A 1 29.65 11.50 -29.95
CA MET A 1 28.26 11.09 -30.30
C MET A 1 27.34 11.97 -29.48
N GLY A 2 26.65 12.92 -30.11
CA GLY A 2 25.70 13.79 -29.39
C GLY A 2 24.47 12.99 -28.98
N ALA A 3 24.01 13.16 -27.75
CA ALA A 3 22.75 12.57 -27.30
C ALA A 3 21.61 13.19 -28.12
N GLU A 4 20.85 12.35 -28.82
CA GLU A 4 19.63 12.77 -29.52
C GLU A 4 18.65 13.35 -28.48
N PRO A 5 18.00 14.49 -28.74
CA PRO A 5 17.07 15.09 -27.79
C PRO A 5 15.92 14.11 -27.49
N PRO A 6 15.44 14.06 -26.24
CA PRO A 6 14.37 13.14 -25.86
C PRO A 6 13.12 13.39 -26.72
N ARG A 7 12.55 12.31 -27.25
CA ARG A 7 11.31 12.36 -28.02
C ARG A 7 10.16 12.46 -27.04
N GLN A 8 9.32 13.48 -27.14
CA GLN A 8 8.09 13.52 -26.34
C GLN A 8 7.06 12.56 -26.96
N PRO A 9 6.26 11.84 -26.14
CA PRO A 9 5.17 11.02 -26.66
C PRO A 9 4.23 11.93 -27.47
N SER A 10 3.91 11.52 -28.68
CA SER A 10 3.30 12.39 -29.70
C SER A 10 1.87 12.85 -29.39
N SER A 11 1.22 12.35 -28.32
CA SER A 11 0.08 13.01 -27.70
C SER A 11 -0.23 12.46 -26.29
N TYR A 12 -1.03 13.23 -25.54
CA TYR A 12 -1.81 12.91 -24.33
C TYR A 12 -1.89 11.41 -23.96
N PRO A 13 -1.66 10.99 -22.68
CA PRO A 13 -2.00 11.76 -21.47
C PRO A 13 -0.84 12.15 -20.53
N PHE A 14 0.41 11.78 -20.82
CA PHE A 14 1.55 11.96 -19.90
C PHE A 14 2.39 13.21 -20.17
N THR A 15 1.71 14.35 -20.36
CA THR A 15 2.34 15.65 -20.66
C THR A 15 1.94 16.76 -19.68
N LYS A 16 1.19 16.42 -18.62
CA LYS A 16 0.64 17.39 -17.66
C LYS A 16 1.74 18.18 -16.96
N SER A 17 1.51 19.49 -16.78
CA SER A 17 2.42 20.40 -16.08
C SER A 17 2.51 20.17 -14.56
N THR A 18 1.55 19.42 -14.00
CA THR A 18 1.51 19.04 -12.58
C THR A 18 2.42 17.87 -12.23
N ALA A 19 3.02 17.22 -13.23
CA ALA A 19 3.96 16.13 -13.03
C ALA A 19 5.19 16.60 -12.25
N ASP A 20 5.70 15.73 -11.37
CA ASP A 20 6.82 15.98 -10.47
C ASP A 20 8.02 15.08 -10.76
N VAL A 21 7.94 14.23 -11.80
CA VAL A 21 9.02 13.36 -12.25
C VAL A 21 8.86 13.00 -13.73
N ILE A 22 9.98 12.80 -14.42
CA ILE A 22 10.03 12.31 -15.80
C ILE A 22 10.51 10.86 -15.77
N MET A 23 9.79 9.97 -16.46
CA MET A 23 10.23 8.61 -16.74
C MET A 23 10.68 8.54 -18.20
N ARG A 24 11.99 8.31 -18.43
CA ARG A 24 12.60 8.21 -19.75
C ARG A 24 12.82 6.76 -20.14
N THR A 25 12.23 6.35 -21.24
CA THR A 25 12.29 4.99 -21.76
C THR A 25 13.56 4.69 -22.54
N SER A 26 13.83 3.42 -22.83
CA SER A 26 15.06 3.01 -23.52
C SER A 26 15.15 3.47 -24.97
N ASP A 27 14.01 3.73 -25.61
CA ASP A 27 13.88 4.36 -26.92
C ASP A 27 13.86 5.90 -26.86
N GLY A 28 14.13 6.48 -25.69
CA GLY A 28 14.35 7.91 -25.49
C GLY A 28 13.07 8.73 -25.39
N VAL A 29 11.94 8.11 -24.99
CA VAL A 29 10.66 8.80 -24.82
C VAL A 29 10.44 9.25 -23.38
N ASP A 30 10.07 10.52 -23.19
CA ASP A 30 9.87 11.11 -21.86
C ASP A 30 8.40 11.17 -21.45
N PHE A 31 8.04 10.45 -20.39
CA PHE A 31 6.71 10.45 -19.79
C PHE A 31 6.68 11.33 -18.53
N LYS A 32 5.84 12.38 -18.52
CA LYS A 32 5.61 13.21 -17.33
C LYS A 32 4.59 12.55 -16.41
N VAL A 33 5.03 12.12 -15.24
CA VAL A 33 4.23 11.33 -14.29
C VAL A 33 4.29 11.93 -12.88
N HIS A 34 3.47 11.38 -11.99
CA HIS A 34 3.32 11.80 -10.60
C HIS A 34 3.87 10.71 -9.69
N ARG A 35 4.82 11.07 -8.82
CA ARG A 35 5.41 10.16 -7.83
C ARG A 35 4.33 9.53 -6.96
N LEU A 36 3.36 10.32 -6.50
CA LEU A 36 2.26 9.84 -5.67
C LEU A 36 1.51 8.64 -6.29
N ILE A 37 1.14 8.73 -7.58
CA ILE A 37 0.39 7.65 -8.24
C ILE A 37 1.27 6.39 -8.37
N LEU A 38 2.55 6.57 -8.69
CA LEU A 38 3.49 5.45 -8.80
C LEU A 38 3.82 4.80 -7.44
N SER A 39 3.95 5.60 -6.37
CA SER A 39 4.13 5.12 -5.00
C SER A 39 2.92 4.31 -4.53
N GLU A 40 1.70 4.82 -4.75
CA GLU A 40 0.47 4.11 -4.39
C GLU A 40 0.28 2.81 -5.20
N ALA A 41 0.75 2.79 -6.46
CA ALA A 41 0.64 1.62 -7.32
C ALA A 41 1.72 0.57 -7.07
N SER A 42 2.92 0.98 -6.61
CA SER A 42 4.10 0.11 -6.54
C SER A 42 4.99 0.43 -5.33
N PRO A 43 5.27 -0.55 -4.45
CA PRO A 43 6.24 -0.40 -3.37
C PRO A 43 7.68 -0.23 -3.87
N PHE A 44 7.99 -0.67 -5.09
CA PHE A 44 9.30 -0.44 -5.71
C PHE A 44 9.56 1.07 -5.88
N PHE A 45 8.62 1.75 -6.53
CA PHE A 45 8.68 3.20 -6.73
C PHE A 45 8.57 3.96 -5.41
N GLU A 46 7.70 3.54 -4.47
CA GLU A 46 7.64 4.12 -3.13
C GLU A 46 9.03 4.11 -2.45
N GLY A 47 9.67 2.94 -2.40
CA GLY A 47 11.00 2.77 -1.83
C GLY A 47 12.05 3.62 -2.56
N MET A 48 12.08 3.56 -3.89
CA MET A 48 13.02 4.34 -4.71
C MET A 48 12.88 5.85 -4.48
N PHE A 49 11.65 6.35 -4.32
CA PHE A 49 11.38 7.77 -4.09
C PHE A 49 11.67 8.24 -2.66
N ALA A 50 11.69 7.33 -1.68
CA ALA A 50 12.00 7.61 -0.29
C ALA A 50 13.52 7.69 -0.02
N LEU A 51 14.37 7.25 -0.95
CA LEU A 51 15.82 7.30 -0.80
C LEU A 51 16.35 8.74 -0.84
N PRO A 52 17.23 9.13 0.10
CA PRO A 52 17.94 10.42 0.03
C PRO A 52 18.76 10.48 -1.26
N GLN A 53 18.51 11.50 -2.09
CA GLN A 53 19.39 11.73 -3.24
C GLN A 53 20.70 12.35 -2.76
N PRO A 54 21.86 11.96 -3.35
CA PRO A 54 23.12 12.61 -3.05
C PRO A 54 23.02 14.11 -3.33
N PRO A 55 23.65 14.97 -2.51
CA PRO A 55 23.63 16.41 -2.73
C PRO A 55 24.16 16.70 -4.14
N PRO A 56 23.57 17.67 -4.86
CA PRO A 56 24.02 18.03 -6.19
C PRO A 56 25.49 18.42 -6.10
N THR A 57 26.35 17.65 -6.75
CA THR A 57 27.75 18.02 -6.89
C THR A 57 27.78 19.35 -7.65
N PRO A 58 28.33 20.43 -7.07
CA PRO A 58 28.49 21.66 -7.82
C PRO A 58 29.36 21.34 -9.04
N ASN A 59 28.77 21.48 -10.23
CA ASN A 59 29.49 21.42 -11.48
C ASN A 59 30.52 22.55 -11.45
N ASN A 60 31.77 22.19 -11.14
CA ASN A 60 32.91 23.08 -11.28
C ASN A 60 33.28 23.16 -12.76
N ASP A 61 32.38 23.74 -13.57
CA ASP A 61 32.78 24.31 -14.85
C ASP A 61 33.38 25.69 -14.51
N VAL A 62 34.69 25.66 -14.27
CA VAL A 62 35.54 26.81 -13.98
C VAL A 62 35.72 27.59 -15.27
N ASP A 63 34.77 28.47 -15.59
CA ASP A 63 35.04 29.60 -16.48
C ASP A 63 35.58 30.77 -15.63
N THR A 64 36.89 30.92 -15.76
CA THR A 64 37.73 31.88 -15.05
C THR A 64 37.58 33.24 -15.72
N HIS A 65 37.00 34.25 -15.06
CA HIS A 65 37.39 35.67 -15.16
C HIS A 65 36.79 36.51 -14.00
N THR A 66 37.61 36.64 -12.96
CA THR A 66 37.78 37.73 -11.97
C THR A 66 36.89 38.99 -12.04
N SER A 67 36.16 39.32 -10.95
CA SER A 67 36.49 40.47 -10.06
C SER A 67 35.47 40.71 -8.93
N LEU A 68 35.96 40.50 -7.70
CA LEU A 68 35.75 41.23 -6.44
C LEU A 68 34.67 42.34 -6.36
N ALA A 69 33.61 42.11 -5.57
CA ALA A 69 33.20 42.91 -4.40
C ALA A 69 31.78 42.56 -3.91
N SER A 70 31.63 42.43 -2.60
CA SER A 70 30.40 42.68 -1.83
C SER A 70 30.77 43.71 -0.75
N PRO A 71 29.86 44.32 0.03
CA PRO A 71 28.38 44.31 0.02
C PRO A 71 27.79 45.75 0.03
N THR A 72 26.46 45.91 0.01
CA THR A 72 25.64 46.75 0.93
C THR A 72 24.27 47.08 0.31
N THR A 73 23.24 46.88 1.13
CA THR A 73 21.82 47.20 1.00
C THR A 73 21.52 48.67 0.69
N THR A 74 20.46 48.96 -0.10
CA THR A 74 19.19 49.63 0.29
C THR A 74 18.47 50.26 -0.93
N THR A 75 17.27 49.75 -1.22
CA THR A 75 16.03 50.38 -1.77
C THR A 75 16.09 51.41 -2.91
N SER A 76 15.53 51.06 -4.08
CA SER A 76 14.36 51.73 -4.70
C SER A 76 13.92 51.06 -6.03
N SER A 77 12.61 51.12 -6.25
CA SER A 77 11.74 50.65 -7.35
C SER A 77 12.24 50.75 -8.79
N ASN A 78 11.91 49.74 -9.62
CA ASN A 78 11.29 49.92 -10.95
C ASN A 78 10.77 48.60 -11.57
N ASP A 79 9.73 48.78 -12.39
CA ASP A 79 8.86 47.79 -13.02
C ASP A 79 9.56 46.74 -13.91
N GLY A 80 8.91 45.57 -14.02
CA GLY A 80 9.23 44.61 -15.08
C GLY A 80 8.63 43.23 -14.84
N ASN A 81 7.55 42.93 -15.56
CA ASN A 81 6.89 41.64 -15.68
C ASN A 81 7.82 40.43 -15.54
N ASN A 82 7.73 39.70 -14.43
CA ASN A 82 8.11 38.29 -14.38
C ASN A 82 6.85 37.49 -14.04
N ALA A 83 6.07 37.20 -15.08
CA ALA A 83 5.31 35.95 -15.07
C ALA A 83 6.34 34.82 -14.90
N PRO A 84 6.18 33.86 -13.98
CA PRO A 84 7.12 32.77 -13.88
C PRO A 84 6.94 31.87 -15.11
N THR A 85 7.73 32.13 -16.14
CA THR A 85 7.94 31.19 -17.23
C THR A 85 8.56 29.92 -16.66
N SER A 86 7.77 28.85 -16.72
CA SER A 86 8.16 27.46 -16.93
C SER A 86 9.10 26.79 -15.90
N ARG A 87 8.50 26.10 -14.91
CA ARG A 87 9.11 24.98 -14.14
C ARG A 87 9.37 23.74 -15.02
N GLN A 88 9.75 23.89 -16.29
CA GLN A 88 9.72 22.78 -17.25
C GLN A 88 11.04 22.00 -17.39
N ASP A 89 12.17 22.52 -16.89
CA ASP A 89 13.50 21.93 -17.16
C ASP A 89 14.18 21.21 -15.97
N ASP A 90 13.63 21.29 -14.75
CA ASP A 90 14.29 20.76 -13.54
C ASP A 90 13.64 19.50 -12.93
N LEU A 91 12.75 18.81 -13.66
CA LEU A 91 12.14 17.59 -13.11
C LEU A 91 13.15 16.44 -13.04
N PRO A 92 13.20 15.67 -11.93
CA PRO A 92 14.06 14.50 -11.84
C PRO A 92 13.70 13.49 -12.93
N VAL A 93 14.72 12.96 -13.62
CA VAL A 93 14.56 11.97 -14.70
C VAL A 93 14.94 10.60 -14.19
N ILE A 94 14.03 9.63 -14.35
CA ILE A 94 14.25 8.21 -14.07
C ILE A 94 14.36 7.47 -15.39
N LEU A 95 15.49 6.78 -15.57
CA LEU A 95 15.69 5.92 -16.73
C LEU A 95 15.03 4.56 -16.49
N VAL A 96 14.29 4.08 -17.47
CA VAL A 96 13.73 2.72 -17.49
C VAL A 96 14.24 1.97 -18.72
N THR A 97 14.29 0.64 -18.64
CA THR A 97 14.88 -0.20 -19.71
C THR A 97 13.86 -0.60 -20.78
N GLU A 98 12.58 -0.43 -20.46
CA GLU A 98 11.43 -0.81 -21.24
C GLU A 98 11.18 0.26 -22.31
N PRO A 99 10.73 -0.16 -23.51
CA PRO A 99 10.40 0.79 -24.57
C PRO A 99 9.11 1.55 -24.26
N SER A 100 8.92 2.67 -24.95
CA SER A 100 7.79 3.59 -24.75
C SER A 100 6.41 2.93 -24.81
N GLU A 101 6.20 1.95 -25.68
CA GLU A 101 4.94 1.21 -25.80
C GLU A 101 4.57 0.48 -24.49
N ILE A 102 5.54 -0.19 -23.87
CA ILE A 102 5.34 -0.97 -22.64
C ILE A 102 5.09 -0.05 -21.45
N ILE A 103 5.82 1.07 -21.39
CA ILE A 103 5.67 2.06 -20.31
C ILE A 103 4.36 2.84 -20.46
N ASP A 104 3.95 3.23 -21.67
CA ASP A 104 2.64 3.84 -21.91
C ASP A 104 1.52 2.92 -21.42
N ALA A 105 1.57 1.64 -21.78
CA ALA A 105 0.58 0.66 -21.34
C ALA A 105 0.54 0.51 -19.82
N LEU A 106 1.70 0.33 -19.19
CA LEU A 106 1.83 0.18 -17.74
C LEU A 106 1.34 1.44 -16.99
N LEU A 107 1.68 2.63 -17.48
CA LEU A 107 1.22 3.89 -16.90
C LEU A 107 -0.31 4.06 -17.07
N ARG A 108 -0.88 3.72 -18.23
CA ARG A 108 -2.34 3.74 -18.42
C ARG A 108 -3.08 2.80 -17.47
N LEU A 109 -2.45 1.70 -17.09
CA LEU A 109 -2.99 0.76 -16.09
C LEU A 109 -2.89 1.30 -14.65
N CYS A 110 -1.95 2.20 -14.36
CA CYS A 110 -1.77 2.83 -13.05
C CYS A 110 -2.61 4.11 -12.86
N TYR A 111 -2.92 4.80 -13.97
CA TYR A 111 -3.64 6.06 -13.96
C TYR A 111 -5.13 5.85 -14.28
N PRO A 112 -6.02 6.79 -13.89
CA PRO A 112 -7.42 6.78 -14.30
C PRO A 112 -7.58 7.24 -15.76
N PHE A 113 -6.80 6.67 -16.67
CA PHE A 113 -6.92 6.85 -18.11
C PHE A 113 -7.65 5.68 -18.74
N SER A 114 -7.96 5.81 -20.03
CA SER A 114 -8.37 4.64 -20.80
C SER A 114 -7.23 3.62 -20.76
N PRO A 115 -7.55 2.34 -20.53
CA PRO A 115 -6.55 1.29 -20.48
C PRO A 115 -5.89 1.10 -21.88
N PRO A 116 -4.81 0.30 -21.99
CA PRO A 116 -4.08 0.09 -23.23
C PRO A 116 -4.56 -1.13 -24.04
N VAL A 117 -4.86 -0.93 -25.33
CA VAL A 117 -5.27 -2.03 -26.20
C VAL A 117 -4.05 -2.86 -26.57
N PHE A 118 -4.08 -4.15 -26.26
CA PHE A 118 -3.01 -5.07 -26.63
C PHE A 118 -3.28 -5.71 -27.99
N ALA A 119 -2.37 -5.52 -28.94
CA ALA A 119 -2.46 -6.11 -30.27
C ALA A 119 -2.05 -7.60 -30.31
N THR A 120 -1.15 -8.02 -29.41
CA THR A 120 -0.56 -9.37 -29.40
C THR A 120 -0.42 -9.92 -27.98
N VAL A 121 -0.32 -11.24 -27.87
CA VAL A 121 -0.02 -11.92 -26.60
C VAL A 121 1.39 -11.57 -26.10
N ASP A 122 2.34 -11.39 -27.02
CA ASP A 122 3.71 -10.97 -26.68
C ASP A 122 3.73 -9.58 -26.00
N ALA A 123 2.88 -8.65 -26.45
CA ALA A 123 2.74 -7.35 -25.80
C ALA A 123 2.17 -7.46 -24.38
N ILE A 124 1.21 -8.36 -24.16
CA ILE A 124 0.66 -8.66 -22.82
C ILE A 124 1.75 -9.24 -21.93
N ALA A 125 2.52 -10.20 -22.43
CA ALA A 125 3.62 -10.83 -21.70
C ALA A 125 4.68 -9.80 -21.30
N ALA A 126 5.10 -8.94 -22.23
CA ALA A 126 6.08 -7.88 -21.96
C ALA A 126 5.58 -6.87 -20.91
N VAL A 127 4.30 -6.48 -20.94
CA VAL A 127 3.73 -5.61 -19.90
C VAL A 127 3.63 -6.31 -18.56
N LEU A 128 3.27 -7.60 -18.52
CA LEU A 128 3.25 -8.37 -17.27
C LEU A 128 4.66 -8.54 -16.67
N GLU A 129 5.68 -8.74 -17.50
CA GLU A 129 7.08 -8.80 -17.08
C GLU A 129 7.55 -7.46 -16.49
N ALA A 130 7.26 -6.35 -17.16
CA ALA A 130 7.54 -5.01 -16.66
C ALA A 130 6.77 -4.73 -15.36
N ALA A 131 5.48 -5.06 -15.30
CA ALA A 131 4.67 -4.89 -14.11
C ALA A 131 5.23 -5.68 -12.91
N ARG A 132 5.69 -6.92 -13.12
CA ARG A 132 6.35 -7.70 -12.08
C ARG A 132 7.69 -7.09 -11.65
N LYS A 133 8.49 -6.59 -12.60
CA LYS A 133 9.76 -5.93 -12.30
C LYS A 133 9.58 -4.70 -11.41
N TYR A 134 8.53 -3.92 -11.66
CA TYR A 134 8.19 -2.73 -10.89
C TYR A 134 7.25 -3.01 -9.70
N ALA A 135 7.03 -4.28 -9.33
CA ALA A 135 6.15 -4.67 -8.22
C ALA A 135 4.72 -4.06 -8.32
N LEU A 136 4.19 -3.95 -9.54
CA LEU A 136 2.84 -3.48 -9.82
C LEU A 136 1.85 -4.66 -9.76
N ASP A 137 1.78 -5.32 -8.61
CA ASP A 137 1.00 -6.55 -8.41
C ASP A 137 -0.49 -6.37 -8.75
N GLY A 138 -1.02 -5.18 -8.48
CA GLY A 138 -2.39 -4.81 -8.87
C GLY A 138 -2.58 -4.76 -10.37
N VAL A 139 -1.58 -4.33 -11.15
CA VAL A 139 -1.62 -4.40 -12.61
C VAL A 139 -1.55 -5.85 -13.07
N VAL A 140 -0.62 -6.64 -12.51
CA VAL A 140 -0.44 -8.06 -12.84
C VAL A 140 -1.75 -8.83 -12.65
N ALA A 141 -2.39 -8.71 -11.48
CA ALA A 141 -3.63 -9.42 -11.19
C ALA A 141 -4.78 -9.06 -12.15
N ARG A 142 -4.89 -7.78 -12.52
CA ARG A 142 -5.93 -7.27 -13.43
C ARG A 142 -5.73 -7.75 -14.86
N VAL A 143 -4.52 -7.62 -15.39
CA VAL A 143 -4.18 -8.06 -16.75
C VAL A 143 -4.27 -9.59 -16.86
N ALA A 144 -3.81 -10.33 -15.84
CA ALA A 144 -3.96 -11.78 -15.79
C ALA A 144 -5.44 -12.20 -15.78
N PHE A 145 -6.29 -11.49 -15.04
CA PHE A 145 -7.73 -11.76 -15.02
C PHE A 145 -8.35 -11.51 -16.40
N ALA A 146 -8.04 -10.38 -17.03
CA ALA A 146 -8.50 -10.04 -18.37
C ALA A 146 -8.10 -11.10 -19.40
N ALA A 147 -6.82 -11.49 -19.42
CA ALA A 147 -6.32 -12.51 -20.33
C ALA A 147 -7.00 -13.87 -20.10
N ALA A 148 -7.09 -14.31 -18.84
CA ALA A 148 -7.75 -15.58 -18.51
C ALA A 148 -9.25 -15.57 -18.86
N TRP A 149 -9.93 -14.43 -18.70
CA TRP A 149 -11.32 -14.25 -19.13
C TRP A 149 -11.46 -14.42 -20.64
N HIS A 150 -10.65 -13.69 -21.43
CA HIS A 150 -10.71 -13.75 -22.89
C HIS A 150 -10.38 -15.15 -23.44
N LEU A 151 -9.45 -15.86 -22.79
CA LEU A 151 -9.05 -17.22 -23.15
C LEU A 151 -9.95 -18.31 -22.54
N ARG A 152 -10.98 -17.94 -21.77
CA ARG A 152 -11.91 -18.86 -21.09
C ARG A 152 -11.22 -19.85 -20.13
N LEU A 153 -10.14 -19.41 -19.49
CA LEU A 153 -9.36 -20.20 -18.54
C LEU A 153 -9.96 -20.09 -17.14
N HIS A 154 -10.74 -21.09 -16.72
CA HIS A 154 -11.52 -21.02 -15.49
C HIS A 154 -10.66 -20.92 -14.23
N THR A 155 -9.65 -21.78 -14.10
CA THR A 155 -8.76 -21.84 -12.93
C THR A 155 -7.92 -20.58 -12.77
N GLU A 156 -7.39 -20.08 -13.88
CA GLU A 156 -6.53 -18.92 -13.99
C GLU A 156 -7.34 -17.65 -13.73
N ALA A 157 -8.55 -17.54 -14.27
CA ALA A 157 -9.44 -16.40 -14.02
C ALA A 157 -9.83 -16.35 -12.54
N ALA A 158 -10.16 -17.48 -11.92
CA ALA A 158 -10.46 -17.54 -10.49
C ALA A 158 -9.23 -17.17 -9.62
N ALA A 159 -8.04 -17.64 -9.99
CA ALA A 159 -6.80 -17.30 -9.29
C ALA A 159 -6.45 -15.82 -9.43
N ALA A 160 -6.53 -15.26 -10.64
CA ALA A 160 -6.27 -13.85 -10.89
C ALA A 160 -7.29 -12.94 -10.19
N ALA A 161 -8.58 -13.31 -10.22
CA ALA A 161 -9.65 -12.60 -9.50
C ALA A 161 -9.35 -12.54 -7.99
N ARG A 162 -8.91 -13.64 -7.37
CA ARG A 162 -8.44 -13.65 -5.97
C ARG A 162 -7.25 -12.72 -5.77
N GLY A 163 -6.28 -12.72 -6.69
CA GLY A 163 -5.15 -11.80 -6.66
C GLY A 163 -5.57 -10.33 -6.59
N THR A 164 -6.66 -9.95 -7.26
CA THR A 164 -7.16 -8.56 -7.23
C THR A 164 -7.65 -8.10 -5.86
N LEU A 165 -7.97 -9.01 -4.93
CA LEU A 165 -8.47 -8.66 -3.59
C LEU A 165 -7.42 -7.92 -2.75
N ARG A 166 -6.12 -8.11 -3.06
CA ARG A 166 -4.99 -7.43 -2.40
C ARG A 166 -4.75 -6.01 -2.88
N HIS A 167 -5.51 -5.56 -3.88
CA HIS A 167 -5.33 -4.25 -4.48
C HIS A 167 -6.65 -3.49 -4.47
N ARG A 168 -6.58 -2.15 -4.41
CA ARG A 168 -7.78 -1.32 -4.42
C ARG A 168 -8.60 -1.62 -5.67
N ALA A 169 -9.92 -1.56 -5.50
CA ALA A 169 -10.84 -1.75 -6.59
C ALA A 169 -10.48 -0.75 -7.72
N PRO A 170 -10.47 -1.21 -8.98
CA PRO A 170 -10.17 -0.35 -10.10
C PRO A 170 -11.18 0.79 -10.19
N ILE A 171 -10.69 2.01 -10.37
CA ILE A 171 -11.53 3.19 -10.61
C ILE A 171 -12.06 3.08 -12.05
N SER A 172 -13.36 2.80 -12.20
CA SER A 172 -14.30 3.10 -13.30
C SER A 172 -13.85 3.31 -14.76
N SER A 173 -12.64 2.96 -15.19
CA SER A 173 -12.12 3.28 -16.53
C SER A 173 -12.02 2.06 -17.46
N TRP A 174 -12.59 0.92 -17.08
CA TRP A 174 -12.39 -0.39 -17.74
C TRP A 174 -13.26 -0.62 -18.97
N ASP A 175 -14.13 0.33 -19.30
CA ASP A 175 -15.23 0.18 -20.26
C ASP A 175 -14.79 -0.11 -21.71
N LYS A 176 -13.48 -0.05 -22.02
CA LYS A 176 -12.98 -0.10 -23.40
C LYS A 176 -12.19 -1.36 -23.79
N GLU A 177 -11.78 -2.22 -22.85
CA GLU A 177 -10.88 -3.35 -23.18
C GLU A 177 -11.28 -4.70 -22.61
N ILE A 178 -11.95 -4.71 -21.46
CA ILE A 178 -12.55 -5.91 -20.90
C ILE A 178 -14.05 -5.78 -21.12
N SER A 179 -14.74 -6.87 -21.49
CA SER A 179 -16.22 -6.83 -21.55
C SER A 179 -16.76 -6.27 -20.23
N LEU A 180 -17.72 -5.34 -20.29
CA LEU A 180 -18.43 -4.83 -19.12
C LEU A 180 -18.91 -5.98 -18.22
N ASP A 181 -19.24 -7.14 -18.81
CA ASP A 181 -19.62 -8.36 -18.09
C ASP A 181 -18.52 -8.88 -17.18
N ALA A 182 -17.26 -8.89 -17.62
CA ALA A 182 -16.16 -9.39 -16.81
C ALA A 182 -15.81 -8.42 -15.68
N VAL A 183 -15.89 -7.11 -15.96
CA VAL A 183 -15.72 -6.07 -14.94
C VAL A 183 -16.79 -6.21 -13.89
N PHE A 184 -18.06 -6.31 -14.31
CA PHE A 184 -19.19 -6.52 -13.44
C PHE A 184 -19.04 -7.79 -12.60
N LEU A 185 -18.66 -8.92 -13.22
CA LEU A 185 -18.43 -10.17 -12.51
C LEU A 185 -17.32 -10.05 -11.47
N LEU A 186 -16.21 -9.41 -11.81
CA LEU A 186 -15.10 -9.20 -10.88
C LEU A 186 -15.52 -8.33 -9.69
N MET A 187 -16.32 -7.29 -9.93
CA MET A 187 -16.85 -6.42 -8.89
C MET A 187 -17.88 -7.15 -8.01
N GLU A 188 -18.75 -7.96 -8.58
CA GLU A 188 -19.70 -8.80 -7.83
C GLU A 188 -18.96 -9.82 -6.96
N TYR A 189 -17.96 -10.49 -7.53
CA TYR A 189 -17.07 -11.39 -6.79
C TYR A 189 -16.39 -10.67 -5.63
N ARG A 190 -15.81 -9.49 -5.89
CA ARG A 190 -15.18 -8.67 -4.85
C ARG A 190 -16.17 -8.27 -3.77
N ALA A 191 -17.38 -7.84 -4.12
CA ALA A 191 -18.41 -7.45 -3.16
C ALA A 191 -18.79 -8.62 -2.23
N ARG A 192 -18.92 -9.84 -2.78
CA ARG A 192 -19.11 -11.05 -1.97
C ARG A 192 -17.94 -11.35 -1.06
N CYS A 193 -16.70 -11.18 -1.53
CA CYS A 193 -15.50 -11.32 -0.69
C CYS A 193 -15.46 -10.28 0.43
N VAL A 194 -15.83 -9.02 0.16
CA VAL A 194 -15.94 -7.96 1.18
C VAL A 194 -16.99 -8.33 2.23
N ALA A 195 -18.18 -8.75 1.81
CA ALA A 195 -19.24 -9.16 2.74
C ALA A 195 -18.78 -10.30 3.66
N ALA A 196 -18.17 -11.34 3.09
CA ALA A 196 -17.64 -12.47 3.86
C ALA A 196 -16.47 -12.06 4.77
N ALA A 197 -15.60 -11.15 4.34
CA ALA A 197 -14.51 -10.65 5.15
C ALA A 197 -14.99 -9.82 6.35
N ILE A 198 -16.00 -8.96 6.15
CA ILE A 198 -16.62 -8.18 7.23
C ILE A 198 -17.30 -9.13 8.22
N GLU A 199 -18.08 -10.10 7.72
CA GLU A 199 -18.72 -11.11 8.56
C GLU A 199 -17.69 -11.88 9.38
N PHE A 200 -16.61 -12.34 8.74
CA PHE A 200 -15.49 -13.02 9.40
C PHE A 200 -14.85 -12.16 10.51
N VAL A 201 -14.53 -10.89 10.22
CA VAL A 201 -13.90 -9.97 11.18
C VAL A 201 -14.83 -9.71 12.38
N ARG A 202 -16.14 -9.57 12.15
CA ARG A 202 -17.13 -9.30 13.19
C ARG A 202 -17.51 -10.53 14.01
N CYS A 203 -17.14 -11.73 13.57
CA CYS A 203 -17.50 -12.96 14.26
C CYS A 203 -16.68 -13.11 15.56
N THR A 204 -17.35 -13.07 16.71
CA THR A 204 -16.72 -13.04 18.04
C THR A 204 -15.95 -14.32 18.38
N ASP A 205 -16.29 -15.45 17.76
CA ASP A 205 -15.60 -16.74 17.96
C ASP A 205 -14.17 -16.74 17.40
N GLN A 206 -13.91 -16.00 16.31
CA GLN A 206 -12.58 -15.86 15.71
C GLN A 206 -11.62 -15.14 16.67
N TRP A 207 -12.14 -14.24 17.49
CA TRP A 207 -11.38 -13.60 18.57
C TRP A 207 -11.14 -14.54 19.76
N GLY A 208 -11.82 -15.69 19.79
CA GLY A 208 -11.45 -16.81 20.65
C GLY A 208 -10.09 -17.42 20.31
N LEU A 209 -9.50 -17.16 19.13
CA LEU A 209 -8.11 -17.53 18.80
C LEU A 209 -7.07 -16.92 19.75
N PHE A 210 -7.44 -15.84 20.45
CA PHE A 210 -6.60 -15.24 21.47
C PHE A 210 -6.70 -15.97 22.82
N ARG A 211 -7.72 -16.82 23.05
CA ARG A 211 -7.81 -17.63 24.27
C ARG A 211 -6.70 -18.67 24.30
N GLY A 212 -5.91 -18.66 25.37
CA GLY A 212 -4.87 -19.67 25.57
C GLY A 212 -3.60 -19.45 24.75
N LEU A 213 -3.42 -18.28 24.14
CA LEU A 213 -2.09 -17.82 23.72
C LEU A 213 -1.28 -17.46 24.97
N GLY A 214 -0.82 -18.49 25.69
CA GLY A 214 0.37 -18.41 26.51
C GLY A 214 1.47 -19.10 25.74
N SER A 215 2.69 -18.56 25.76
CA SER A 215 3.87 -19.39 25.53
C SER A 215 3.70 -20.66 26.38
N GLY A 216 4.10 -21.82 25.85
CA GLY A 216 3.94 -23.16 26.48
C GLY A 216 4.61 -23.33 27.86
N ASP A 217 4.98 -22.23 28.48
CA ASP A 217 5.77 -22.07 29.69
C ASP A 217 4.92 -21.49 30.83
N GLY A 218 3.64 -21.14 30.57
CA GLY A 218 2.68 -20.73 31.61
C GLY A 218 2.75 -19.26 32.04
N GLU A 219 3.47 -18.37 31.34
CA GLU A 219 3.81 -17.04 31.89
C GLU A 219 3.02 -15.84 31.31
N SER A 220 2.08 -16.06 30.39
CA SER A 220 1.18 -15.01 29.88
C SER A 220 -0.25 -15.53 29.67
N CYS A 221 -1.24 -14.76 30.14
CA CYS A 221 -2.66 -15.11 30.03
C CYS A 221 -3.36 -14.02 29.22
N ALA A 222 -3.91 -14.40 28.06
CA ALA A 222 -4.91 -13.62 27.36
C ALA A 222 -6.30 -14.04 27.86
N ASP A 223 -6.99 -13.16 28.57
CA ASP A 223 -8.30 -13.43 29.16
C ASP A 223 -9.36 -12.45 28.64
N HIS A 224 -10.60 -12.90 28.49
CA HIS A 224 -11.71 -12.06 28.01
C HIS A 224 -12.70 -11.76 29.13
N ASP A 225 -13.33 -10.58 29.09
CA ASP A 225 -14.49 -10.35 29.95
C ASP A 225 -15.66 -11.27 29.55
N SER A 226 -16.65 -11.42 30.43
CA SER A 226 -17.83 -12.28 30.19
C SER A 226 -18.65 -11.88 28.96
N LYS A 227 -18.38 -10.71 28.37
CA LYS A 227 -19.02 -10.16 27.18
C LYS A 227 -18.14 -10.24 25.92
N GLY A 228 -16.89 -10.69 26.03
CA GLY A 228 -15.93 -10.76 24.92
C GLY A 228 -15.45 -9.40 24.39
N ARG A 229 -15.70 -8.30 25.12
CA ARG A 229 -15.43 -6.92 24.69
C ARG A 229 -13.97 -6.53 24.88
N PHE A 230 -13.37 -6.97 25.98
CA PHE A 230 -11.98 -6.63 26.29
C PHE A 230 -11.13 -7.89 26.27
N MET A 231 -9.95 -7.80 25.64
CA MET A 231 -8.89 -8.77 25.77
C MET A 231 -7.85 -8.24 26.74
N THR A 232 -7.54 -9.04 27.77
CA THR A 232 -6.58 -8.68 28.81
C THR A 232 -5.30 -9.47 28.66
N LEU A 233 -4.16 -8.80 28.55
CA LEU A 233 -2.83 -9.45 28.59
C LEU A 233 -2.18 -9.21 29.95
N SER A 234 -1.77 -10.30 30.60
CA SER A 234 -1.05 -10.26 31.89
C SER A 234 0.27 -11.04 31.82
N CYS A 235 1.22 -10.62 32.66
CA CYS A 235 2.59 -11.12 32.69
C CYS A 235 2.88 -11.68 34.09
N GLU A 236 3.05 -13.00 34.21
CA GLU A 236 3.25 -13.63 35.53
C GLU A 236 4.63 -13.30 36.14
N ARG A 237 5.63 -13.07 35.28
CA ARG A 237 7.00 -12.70 35.70
C ARG A 237 7.08 -11.35 36.42
N CYS A 238 6.07 -10.49 36.27
CA CYS A 238 5.99 -9.17 36.92
C CYS A 238 5.19 -9.16 38.23
N GLN A 239 4.87 -10.32 38.82
CA GLN A 239 4.13 -10.45 40.08
C GLN A 239 4.67 -9.61 41.25
N HIS A 240 5.94 -9.17 41.20
CA HIS A 240 6.62 -8.47 42.29
C HIS A 240 6.84 -6.97 42.09
N ILE A 241 6.45 -6.37 40.96
CA ILE A 241 6.63 -4.92 40.75
C ILE A 241 5.37 -4.18 41.23
N GLN A 242 5.47 -3.45 42.36
CA GLN A 242 4.37 -2.58 42.80
C GLN A 242 4.16 -1.45 41.77
N PRO A 243 2.91 -1.19 41.33
CA PRO A 243 2.63 -0.05 40.47
C PRO A 243 2.83 1.26 41.24
N PRO A 244 3.28 2.35 40.58
CA PRO A 244 3.31 3.67 41.20
C PRO A 244 1.89 4.06 41.62
N GLN A 245 1.74 4.46 42.89
CA GLN A 245 0.47 4.91 43.45
C GLN A 245 0.06 6.23 42.79
N ILE A 246 -0.95 6.21 41.91
CA ILE A 246 -1.61 7.42 41.39
C ILE A 246 -3.06 7.39 41.86
N SER A 247 -3.47 8.44 42.57
CA SER A 247 -4.55 8.44 43.56
C SER A 247 -5.98 8.65 43.07
N HIS A 248 -6.30 8.48 41.78
CA HIS A 248 -7.66 8.80 41.28
C HIS A 248 -8.30 7.80 40.32
N LEU A 249 -7.74 6.61 40.15
CA LEU A 249 -8.36 5.53 39.38
C LEU A 249 -8.45 4.30 40.27
N THR A 250 -9.64 3.69 40.35
CA THR A 250 -9.88 2.39 40.99
C THR A 250 -9.14 1.30 40.20
N CYS A 251 -7.82 1.29 40.37
CA CYS A 251 -6.90 0.26 39.95
C CYS A 251 -7.22 -0.98 40.79
N CYS A 252 -7.75 -2.02 40.16
CA CYS A 252 -7.88 -3.31 40.82
C CYS A 252 -6.45 -3.76 41.17
N SER A 253 -6.13 -3.72 42.46
CA SER A 253 -4.89 -4.19 43.04
C SER A 253 -4.45 -5.52 42.42
N LYS A 254 -3.23 -5.51 41.88
CA LYS A 254 -2.49 -6.59 41.19
C LYS A 254 -2.69 -6.55 39.66
N TRP A 255 -1.55 -6.66 38.95
CA TRP A 255 -1.38 -6.87 37.50
C TRP A 255 -1.37 -5.59 36.62
N GLN A 256 -0.24 -5.33 35.97
CA GLN A 256 -0.17 -4.44 34.81
C GLN A 256 -0.94 -5.10 33.66
N ARG A 257 -2.21 -4.73 33.48
CA ARG A 257 -3.11 -5.32 32.49
C ARG A 257 -3.14 -4.44 31.26
N ILE A 258 -2.91 -5.03 30.09
CA ILE A 258 -3.25 -4.42 28.81
C ILE A 258 -4.69 -4.76 28.53
N GLN A 259 -5.56 -3.78 28.30
CA GLN A 259 -6.91 -4.03 27.80
C GLN A 259 -7.02 -3.54 26.37
N ILE A 260 -7.39 -4.45 25.48
CA ILE A 260 -7.67 -4.15 24.08
C ILE A 260 -9.20 -4.22 23.89
N ASP A 261 -9.81 -3.13 23.43
CA ASP A 261 -11.23 -3.14 23.03
C ASP A 261 -11.36 -3.87 21.68
N VAL A 262 -11.92 -5.06 21.73
CA VAL A 262 -12.08 -5.94 20.57
C VAL A 262 -13.04 -5.33 19.56
N HIS A 263 -14.07 -4.59 19.99
CA HIS A 263 -15.03 -3.99 19.08
C HIS A 263 -14.43 -2.84 18.29
N GLU A 264 -13.66 -1.97 18.94
CA GLU A 264 -12.95 -0.89 18.24
C GLU A 264 -12.03 -1.46 17.16
N PHE A 265 -11.31 -2.54 17.50
CA PHE A 265 -10.43 -3.18 16.54
C PHE A 265 -11.18 -3.86 15.39
N GLN A 266 -12.27 -4.58 15.69
CA GLN A 266 -13.16 -5.13 14.68
C GLN A 266 -13.68 -4.06 13.73
N ASP A 267 -14.05 -2.89 14.22
CA ASP A 267 -14.55 -1.79 13.40
C ASP A 267 -13.47 -1.22 12.48
N VAL A 268 -12.24 -1.10 12.97
CA VAL A 268 -11.10 -0.64 12.16
C VAL A 268 -10.73 -1.68 11.10
N LEU A 269 -10.63 -2.96 11.46
CA LEU A 269 -10.39 -4.03 10.51
C LEU A 269 -11.52 -4.13 9.48
N ALA A 270 -12.78 -4.01 9.90
CA ALA A 270 -13.93 -4.03 9.00
C ALA A 270 -13.83 -2.90 7.95
N LYS A 271 -13.41 -1.70 8.35
CA LYS A 271 -13.15 -0.59 7.41
C LYS A 271 -11.98 -0.87 6.46
N SER A 272 -10.91 -1.50 6.94
CA SER A 272 -9.76 -1.85 6.09
C SER A 272 -10.10 -2.93 5.06
N VAL A 273 -10.80 -4.00 5.46
CA VAL A 273 -11.12 -5.13 4.56
C VAL A 273 -12.17 -4.78 3.50
N VAL A 274 -12.94 -3.69 3.69
CA VAL A 274 -13.79 -3.12 2.61
C VAL A 274 -12.96 -2.74 1.40
N HIS A 275 -11.79 -2.14 1.63
CA HIS A 275 -10.92 -1.69 0.54
C HIS A 275 -10.05 -2.82 0.02
N LEU A 276 -9.61 -3.74 0.88
CA LEU A 276 -8.70 -4.83 0.57
C LEU A 276 -9.18 -6.12 1.29
N PRO A 277 -10.12 -6.88 0.71
CA PRO A 277 -10.70 -8.05 1.38
C PRO A 277 -9.76 -9.26 1.28
N CYS A 278 -8.65 -9.24 2.02
CA CYS A 278 -7.69 -10.35 2.07
C CYS A 278 -7.04 -10.47 3.46
N GLY A 279 -6.44 -11.63 3.73
CA GLY A 279 -5.75 -11.88 5.00
C GLY A 279 -4.59 -10.93 5.29
N ALA A 280 -3.86 -10.47 4.25
CA ALA A 280 -2.74 -9.54 4.41
C ALA A 280 -3.16 -8.23 5.09
N THR A 281 -4.34 -7.71 4.77
CA THR A 281 -4.90 -6.50 5.36
C THR A 281 -5.11 -6.61 6.87
N VAL A 282 -5.34 -7.81 7.39
CA VAL A 282 -5.45 -8.06 8.83
C VAL A 282 -4.10 -7.94 9.53
N VAL A 283 -3.03 -8.40 8.89
CA VAL A 283 -1.66 -8.37 9.45
C VAL A 283 -1.04 -6.99 9.38
N GLU A 284 -1.30 -6.25 8.29
CA GLU A 284 -0.74 -4.92 8.05
C GLU A 284 -1.39 -3.83 8.90
N ASN A 285 -2.57 -4.11 9.48
CA ASN A 285 -3.26 -3.15 10.33
C ASN A 285 -2.54 -2.99 11.69
N ARG A 286 -1.92 -1.82 11.88
CA ARG A 286 -1.12 -1.52 13.08
C ARG A 286 -1.90 -0.89 14.24
N ILE A 287 -3.23 -0.76 14.18
CA ILE A 287 -3.95 0.00 15.21
C ILE A 287 -3.76 -0.59 16.62
N LEU A 288 -3.71 -1.91 16.74
CA LEU A 288 -3.44 -2.54 18.03
C LEU A 288 -2.01 -2.28 18.52
N HIS A 289 -1.04 -2.16 17.61
CA HIS A 289 0.31 -1.73 17.98
C HIS A 289 0.28 -0.29 18.50
N VAL A 290 -0.52 0.59 17.89
CA VAL A 290 -0.70 1.97 18.37
C VAL A 290 -1.33 1.99 19.76
N GLN A 291 -2.44 1.28 19.96
CA GLN A 291 -3.12 1.19 21.28
C GLN A 291 -2.21 0.59 22.37
N LEU A 292 -1.35 -0.39 22.02
CA LEU A 292 -0.35 -0.93 22.94
C LEU A 292 0.73 0.10 23.32
N MET A 293 1.02 1.06 22.44
CA MET A 293 2.08 2.05 22.58
C MET A 293 1.59 3.43 23.04
N GLU A 294 0.28 3.68 23.09
CA GLU A 294 -0.31 4.92 23.60
C GLU A 294 0.01 5.16 25.09
N GLU A 295 0.16 6.43 25.49
CA GLU A 295 0.61 6.87 26.82
C GLU A 295 -0.33 6.46 27.99
N GLY A 296 -1.50 5.87 27.68
CA GLY A 296 -2.41 5.25 28.64
C GLY A 296 -2.16 3.77 28.91
N SER A 297 -1.22 3.10 28.21
CA SER A 297 -0.90 1.70 28.44
C SER A 297 0.01 1.55 29.67
N TYR A 298 -0.55 1.03 30.77
CA TYR A 298 0.10 0.94 32.09
C TYR A 298 1.13 -0.20 32.21
N ILE A 299 1.81 -0.57 31.12
CA ILE A 299 2.84 -1.61 31.15
C ILE A 299 4.19 -0.92 31.40
N ALA A 300 4.71 -1.01 32.62
CA ALA A 300 6.06 -0.53 32.92
C ALA A 300 7.13 -1.56 32.49
N CYS A 301 6.77 -2.83 32.34
CA CYS A 301 7.72 -3.87 31.93
C CYS A 301 7.87 -3.94 30.41
N THR A 302 9.08 -3.65 29.92
CA THR A 302 9.44 -3.72 28.50
C THR A 302 9.29 -5.13 27.93
N GLN A 303 9.58 -6.19 28.69
CA GLN A 303 9.45 -7.56 28.20
C GLN A 303 7.97 -7.92 27.94
N CYS A 304 7.07 -7.57 28.86
CA CYS A 304 5.66 -7.85 28.69
C CYS A 304 5.04 -7.04 27.52
N LYS A 305 5.61 -5.87 27.17
CA LYS A 305 5.27 -5.14 25.95
C LYS A 305 5.66 -5.94 24.69
N VAL A 306 6.88 -6.48 24.66
CA VAL A 306 7.37 -7.29 23.53
C VAL A 306 6.53 -8.56 23.39
N ASP A 307 6.30 -9.29 24.47
CA ASP A 307 5.54 -10.54 24.45
C ASP A 307 4.09 -10.31 23.99
N ALA A 308 3.46 -9.21 24.41
CA ALA A 308 2.13 -8.81 23.96
C ALA A 308 2.08 -8.51 22.46
N ILE A 309 3.09 -7.81 21.93
CA ILE A 309 3.23 -7.53 20.51
C ILE A 309 3.41 -8.83 19.71
N ASP A 310 4.25 -9.75 20.19
CA ASP A 310 4.51 -11.02 19.51
C ASP A 310 3.28 -11.93 19.49
N MET A 311 2.57 -12.01 20.62
CA MET A 311 1.31 -12.74 20.74
C MET A 311 0.26 -12.20 19.76
N LEU A 312 0.13 -10.88 19.71
CA LEU A 312 -0.77 -10.22 18.80
C LEU A 312 -0.42 -10.50 17.33
N ASN A 313 0.85 -10.35 16.96
CA ASN A 313 1.32 -10.65 15.61
C ASN A 313 1.06 -12.11 15.21
N TYR A 314 1.22 -13.05 16.15
CA TYR A 314 0.89 -14.45 15.93
C TYR A 314 -0.61 -14.64 15.66
N ALA A 315 -1.47 -14.05 16.49
CA ALA A 315 -2.92 -14.14 16.32
C ALA A 315 -3.40 -13.54 14.99
N LEU A 316 -2.90 -12.36 14.61
CA LEU A 316 -3.22 -11.72 13.33
C LEU A 316 -2.79 -12.58 12.14
N LYS A 317 -1.65 -13.29 12.24
CA LYS A 317 -1.22 -14.26 11.22
C LYS A 317 -2.17 -15.47 11.13
N GLN A 318 -2.73 -15.94 12.24
CA GLN A 318 -3.73 -17.02 12.21
C GLN A 318 -5.05 -16.53 11.61
N MET A 319 -5.52 -15.36 12.00
CA MET A 319 -6.70 -14.72 11.40
C MET A 319 -6.55 -14.51 9.90
N CYS A 320 -5.37 -14.07 9.46
CA CYS A 320 -5.03 -13.94 8.03
C CYS A 320 -5.23 -15.26 7.27
N LYS A 321 -4.67 -16.37 7.77
CA LYS A 321 -4.82 -17.69 7.15
C LYS A 321 -6.29 -18.14 7.12
N SER A 322 -7.02 -17.94 8.22
CA SER A 322 -8.43 -18.30 8.31
C SER A 322 -9.30 -17.48 7.36
N LEU A 323 -9.07 -16.17 7.26
CA LEU A 323 -9.77 -15.30 6.32
C LEU A 323 -9.49 -15.72 4.88
N ASP A 324 -8.23 -15.93 4.50
CA ASP A 324 -7.88 -16.39 3.15
C ASP A 324 -8.52 -17.76 2.83
N ALA A 325 -8.64 -18.65 3.81
CA ALA A 325 -9.34 -19.93 3.66
C ALA A 325 -10.87 -19.78 3.47
N VAL A 326 -11.49 -18.80 4.13
CA VAL A 326 -12.91 -18.45 3.91
C VAL A 326 -13.10 -17.91 2.51
N LEU A 327 -12.26 -16.96 2.09
CA LEU A 327 -12.34 -16.33 0.79
C LEU A 327 -12.06 -17.32 -0.36
N ALA A 328 -11.15 -18.28 -0.16
CA ALA A 328 -10.85 -19.32 -1.14
C ALA A 328 -12.05 -20.23 -1.47
N LYS A 329 -13.03 -20.34 -0.56
CA LYS A 329 -14.26 -21.12 -0.78
C LYS A 329 -15.31 -20.37 -1.60
N LEU A 330 -15.15 -19.07 -1.80
CA LEU A 330 -16.10 -18.29 -2.59
C LEU A 330 -15.83 -18.49 -4.09
N PRO A 331 -16.77 -19.06 -4.85
CA PRO A 331 -16.56 -19.29 -6.28
C PRO A 331 -16.70 -17.99 -7.07
N LEU A 332 -15.81 -17.80 -8.05
CA LEU A 332 -16.02 -16.91 -9.18
C LEU A 332 -16.97 -17.61 -10.15
N LYS A 333 -18.17 -17.04 -10.37
CA LYS A 333 -19.21 -17.66 -11.20
C LYS A 333 -19.01 -17.29 -12.67
N LEU A 334 -18.12 -17.99 -13.36
CA LEU A 334 -17.89 -17.75 -14.79
C LEU A 334 -19.05 -18.30 -15.65
N PRO A 335 -19.41 -17.66 -16.77
CA PRO A 335 -20.54 -18.06 -17.60
C PRO A 335 -20.27 -19.23 -18.57
N TRP A 336 -19.08 -19.83 -18.56
CA TRP A 336 -18.67 -20.93 -19.46
C TRP A 336 -18.17 -22.15 -18.72
#